data_AF-A0A7J5Q581-F1
#
_entry.id   AF-A0A7J5Q581-F1
#
_cell.length_a   1.000
_cell.length_b   1.000
_cell.length_c   1.000
_cell.angle_alpha   90.00
_cell.angle_beta   90.00
_cell.angle_gamma   90.00
#
_symmetry.space_group_name_H-M   'P 1'
#
loop_
_entity.id
_entity.type
_entity.pdbx_description
1 polymer ?
#
loop_
_entity_poly.entity_id
_entity_poly.type
_entity_poly.pdbx_seq_one_letter_code
_entity_poly.pdbx_strand_id
1 'polypeptide(L)' 'LSDISALTNLETVEGSEFKIKGCYKLKDFTPLKQALTSYQGTFLTYSNGYNPTKEQILNGEGKQ' A
#
# COMPACT_ATOMS: atom_id res chain seq x y z
N LEU A 1 -0.51 -13.46 1.50
CA LEU A 1 -0.09 -12.69 0.31
C LEU A 1 1.37 -12.30 0.46
N SER A 2 2.15 -12.35 -0.63
CA SER A 2 3.58 -11.96 -0.64
C SER A 2 3.94 -11.01 -1.77
N ASP A 3 3.10 -10.91 -2.80
CA ASP A 3 3.32 -10.05 -3.96
C ASP A 3 1.99 -9.37 -4.35
N ILE A 4 2.09 -8.11 -4.74
CA ILE A 4 0.99 -7.29 -5.28
C ILE A 4 1.41 -6.50 -6.54
N SER A 5 2.48 -6.95 -7.21
CA SER A 5 3.02 -6.34 -8.44
C SER A 5 1.96 -6.10 -9.52
N ALA A 6 0.94 -6.95 -9.60
CA ALA A 6 -0.19 -6.80 -10.52
C ALA A 6 -1.00 -5.49 -10.32
N LEU A 7 -0.89 -4.85 -9.15
CA LEU A 7 -1.57 -3.58 -8.85
C LEU A 7 -0.80 -2.33 -9.29
N THR A 8 0.35 -2.48 -9.95
CA THR A 8 1.21 -1.34 -10.37
C THR A 8 0.46 -0.31 -11.21
N ASN A 9 -0.56 -0.74 -11.98
CA ASN A 9 -1.37 0.12 -12.83
C ASN A 9 -2.72 0.51 -12.19
N LEU A 10 -2.90 0.27 -10.89
CA LEU A 10 -4.11 0.70 -10.18
C LEU A 10 -4.14 2.23 -10.12
N GLU A 11 -5.16 2.82 -10.74
CA GLU A 11 -5.27 4.29 -10.85
C GLU A 11 -6.02 4.92 -9.68
N THR A 12 -7.11 4.27 -9.23
CA THR A 12 -8.01 4.81 -8.22
C THR A 12 -8.36 3.78 -7.16
N VAL A 13 -8.52 4.27 -5.93
CA VAL A 13 -9.15 3.56 -4.81
C VAL A 13 -10.17 4.53 -4.23
N GLU A 14 -11.39 4.05 -4.01
CA GLU A 14 -12.50 4.84 -3.47
C GLU A 14 -12.88 4.39 -2.05
N GLY A 15 -13.58 5.26 -1.32
CA GLY A 15 -14.04 5.00 0.04
C GLY A 15 -13.18 5.65 1.13
N SER A 16 -13.69 5.62 2.36
CA SER A 16 -13.08 6.32 3.50
C SER A 16 -11.85 5.62 4.09
N GLU A 17 -11.73 4.30 3.91
CA GLU A 17 -10.63 3.51 4.45
C GLU A 17 -10.12 2.45 3.46
N PHE A 18 -8.79 2.35 3.35
CA PHE A 18 -8.10 1.29 2.62
C PHE A 18 -7.08 0.61 3.55
N LYS A 19 -7.36 -0.65 3.90
CA LYS A 19 -6.59 -1.40 4.91
C LYS A 19 -5.98 -2.65 4.29
N ILE A 20 -4.68 -2.85 4.47
CA ILE A 20 -4.00 -4.11 4.15
C ILE A 20 -3.43 -4.67 5.45
N LYS A 21 -3.89 -5.86 5.84
CA LYS A 21 -3.53 -6.45 7.13
C LYS A 21 -3.28 -7.95 7.07
N GLY A 22 -2.46 -8.46 7.98
CA GLY A 22 -2.23 -9.91 8.17
C GLY A 22 -1.44 -10.58 7.04
N CYS A 23 -0.84 -9.81 6.13
CA CYS A 23 -0.04 -10.35 5.03
C CYS A 23 1.43 -10.45 5.46
N TYR A 24 1.74 -11.40 6.35
CA TYR A 24 3.07 -11.53 6.98
C TYR A 24 4.26 -11.70 6.01
N LYS A 25 4.00 -12.10 4.77
CA LYS A 25 5.02 -12.23 3.72
C LYS A 25 5.08 -11.03 2.76
N LEU A 26 4.12 -10.11 2.85
CA LEU A 26 4.07 -8.93 1.99
C LEU A 26 4.98 -7.85 2.57
N LYS A 27 6.00 -7.48 1.81
CA LYS A 27 6.98 -6.45 2.20
C LYS A 27 7.10 -5.29 1.20
N ASP A 28 6.54 -5.45 0.00
CA ASP A 28 6.61 -4.46 -1.06
C ASP A 28 5.22 -3.88 -1.33
N PHE A 29 5.05 -2.60 -1.00
CA PHE A 29 3.83 -1.82 -1.20
C PHE A 29 4.00 -0.76 -2.29
N THR A 30 5.16 -0.72 -2.96
CA THR A 30 5.44 0.24 -4.04
C THR A 30 4.45 0.16 -5.22
N PRO A 31 3.82 -0.99 -5.56
CA PRO A 31 2.80 -1.03 -6.60
C PRO A 31 1.58 -0.14 -6.32
N LEU A 32 1.32 0.26 -5.07
CA LEU A 32 0.17 1.10 -4.72
C LEU A 32 0.44 2.60 -4.86
N LYS A 33 1.66 3.01 -5.22
CA LYS A 33 2.07 4.43 -5.21
C LYS A 33 1.16 5.33 -6.04
N GLN A 34 0.78 4.88 -7.24
CA GLN A 34 -0.10 5.65 -8.13
C GLN A 34 -1.48 5.87 -7.50
N ALA A 35 -2.15 4.78 -7.11
CA ALA A 35 -3.46 4.86 -6.47
C ALA A 35 -3.46 5.70 -5.18
N LEU A 36 -2.40 5.62 -4.38
CA LEU A 36 -2.31 6.37 -3.13
C LEU A 36 -2.06 7.87 -3.32
N THR A 37 -1.58 8.29 -4.49
CA THR A 37 -1.35 9.72 -4.78
C THR A 37 -2.68 10.49 -4.80
N SER A 38 -3.72 9.91 -5.40
CA SER A 38 -5.05 10.51 -5.50
C SER A 38 -5.97 10.16 -4.32
N TYR A 39 -5.64 9.12 -3.57
CA TYR A 39 -6.48 8.62 -2.47
C TYR A 39 -6.59 9.62 -1.30
N GLN A 40 -7.80 10.08 -1.00
CA GLN A 40 -8.07 11.04 0.07
C GLN A 40 -8.49 10.40 1.40
N GLY A 41 -8.77 9.09 1.41
CA GLY A 41 -9.15 8.37 2.61
C GLY A 41 -7.97 7.97 3.48
N THR A 42 -8.27 7.22 4.54
CA THR A 42 -7.26 6.73 5.48
C THR A 42 -6.65 5.41 4.99
N PHE A 43 -5.35 5.43 4.73
CA PHE A 43 -4.58 4.23 4.39
C PHE A 43 -3.87 3.67 5.63
N LEU A 44 -4.06 2.38 5.91
CA LEU A 44 -3.46 1.72 7.07
C LEU A 44 -2.90 0.34 6.71
N THR A 45 -1.69 0.08 7.19
CA THR A 45 -1.05 -1.22 7.14
C THR A 45 -0.75 -1.70 8.56
N TYR A 46 -1.04 -2.97 8.86
CA TYR A 46 -0.66 -3.57 10.13
C TYR A 46 -0.57 -5.09 10.05
N SER A 47 0.32 -5.67 10.86
CA SER A 47 0.57 -7.12 10.90
C SER A 47 0.93 -7.73 9.53
N ASN A 48 1.60 -6.95 8.67
CA ASN A 48 2.22 -7.44 7.43
C ASN A 48 3.73 -7.61 7.62
N GLY A 49 4.41 -8.17 6.60
CA GLY A 49 5.88 -8.32 6.60
C GLY A 49 6.63 -6.98 6.63
N TYR A 50 6.02 -5.93 6.08
CA TYR A 50 6.38 -4.53 6.27
C TYR A 50 5.08 -3.71 6.39
N ASN A 51 5.07 -2.66 7.21
CA ASN A 51 3.88 -1.84 7.44
C ASN A 51 4.21 -0.37 7.15
N PRO A 52 4.37 0.01 5.87
CA PRO A 52 4.63 1.40 5.52
C PRO A 52 3.42 2.30 5.76
N THR A 53 3.67 3.56 6.10
CA THR A 53 2.67 4.62 6.01
C THR A 53 2.43 5.01 4.55
N LYS A 54 1.37 5.78 4.31
CA LYS A 54 1.10 6.37 2.99
C LYS A 54 2.30 7.22 2.54
N GLU A 55 2.84 8.06 3.42
CA GLU A 55 3.97 8.93 3.14
C GLU A 55 5.22 8.15 2.74
N GLN A 56 5.52 7.04 3.44
CA GLN A 56 6.66 6.19 3.09
C GLN A 56 6.52 5.63 1.67
N ILE A 57 5.34 5.15 1.27
CA ILE A 57 5.11 4.66 -0.11
C ILE A 57 5.31 5.79 -1.12
N LEU A 58 4.74 6.98 -0.86
CA LEU A 58 4.85 8.13 -1.77
C LEU A 58 6.31 8.61 -1.91
N ASN A 59 7.09 8.55 -0.82
CA ASN A 59 8.51 8.93 -0.78
C ASN A 59 9.46 7.84 -1.33
N GLY A 60 8.95 6.69 -1.78
CA GLY A 60 9.77 5.61 -2.34
C GLY A 60 10.35 4.64 -1.30
N GLU A 61 9.91 4.73 -0.06
CA GLU A 61 10.31 3.90 1.08
C GLU A 61 9.32 2.74 1.31
N GLY A 62 8.44 2.45 0.35
CA GLY A 62 7.36 1.45 0.46
C GLY A 62 7.79 -0.02 0.45
N LYS A 63 9.07 -0.33 0.70
CA LYS A 63 9.62 -1.69 0.63
C LYS A 63 10.73 -1.97 1.66
N GLN A 64 10.73 -3.18 2.23
CA GLN A 64 11.82 -3.77 3.05
C GLN A 64 12.27 -5.14 2.54
#